data_AF-A0A966PSN8-F1
#
_entry.id   AF-A0A966PSN8-F1
#
_cell.length_a   1.000
_cell.length_b   1.000
_cell.length_c   1.000
_cell.angle_alpha   90.00
_cell.angle_beta   90.00
_cell.angle_gamma   90.00
#
_symmetry.space_group_name_H-M   'P 1'
#
loop_
_entity.id
_entity.type
_entity.pdbx_description
1 polymer ?
#
loop_
_entity_poly.entity_id
_entity_poly.type
_entity_poly.pdbx_seq_one_letter_code
_entity_poly.pdbx_strand_id
1 'polypeptide(L)'
;MARNLYFTQGTVGEQNLVQDLIDEHIKIYGIECYYIPRKIYEDKLWKDIYYSEFKDSYLIEMYLENFEGFGGKGDMLSKFGLKVTDEITLTVSRRRWKDFVDLSTNKIVQGRPNDGDLIFFPLNQNVFEIKFVENQSPFYQLNKLYVYTLTCEMFEYGDSIFDTGNSKIDNLDKESGDYPIILNVGGIGNFTPGEKIFGSKFTATASGALVSNYLGTITVTSSGAGYVTPPVVSVYDVQGNFIDYGSCTISGGKVKSITGPTAIYTFSGVPSIVIGASPKDSTATVATWDPDNRTVTVVYAKGDFADGELIKGETSKSAWKITETDDIDTSGGTDWSENRQIEDAGNLLIDFSESNPFGNFGDMEELF
;
A
#
# COMPACT_ATOMS: atom_id res chain seq x y z
N MET A 1 -8.19 -31.52 -46.31
CA MET A 1 -8.12 -32.55 -45.26
C MET A 1 -9.52 -33.04 -44.93
N ALA A 2 -9.71 -34.34 -44.74
CA ALA A 2 -10.99 -34.88 -44.26
C ALA A 2 -11.28 -34.32 -42.86
N ARG A 3 -12.46 -33.74 -42.67
CA ARG A 3 -12.92 -33.21 -41.38
C ARG A 3 -13.59 -34.32 -40.59
N ASN A 4 -13.41 -34.32 -39.27
CA ASN A 4 -14.10 -35.26 -38.40
C ASN A 4 -15.63 -35.03 -38.50
N LEU A 5 -16.38 -36.10 -38.80
CA LEU A 5 -17.83 -36.06 -39.03
C LEU A 5 -18.63 -35.60 -37.80
N TYR A 6 -18.07 -35.79 -36.60
CA TYR A 6 -18.73 -35.47 -35.32
C TYR A 6 -18.48 -34.04 -34.84
N PHE A 7 -17.61 -33.27 -35.50
CA PHE A 7 -17.32 -31.89 -35.13
C PHE A 7 -17.72 -30.94 -36.24
N THR A 8 -18.64 -30.05 -35.92
CA THR A 8 -19.19 -29.02 -36.81
C THR A 8 -18.27 -27.80 -36.93
N GLN A 9 -17.22 -27.73 -36.09
CA GLN A 9 -16.14 -26.75 -36.15
C GLN A 9 -16.62 -25.30 -35.98
N GLY A 10 -17.51 -25.05 -35.02
CA GLY A 10 -17.99 -23.68 -34.75
C GLY A 10 -19.39 -23.53 -34.17
N THR A 11 -20.06 -24.59 -33.74
CA THR A 11 -21.36 -24.43 -33.07
C THR A 11 -21.18 -23.87 -31.66
N VAL A 12 -22.20 -23.13 -31.20
CA VAL A 12 -22.18 -22.49 -29.86
C VAL A 12 -21.97 -23.52 -28.75
N GLY A 13 -22.53 -24.73 -28.89
CA GLY A 13 -22.34 -25.82 -27.92
C GLY A 13 -20.88 -26.29 -27.83
N GLU A 14 -20.21 -26.49 -28.96
CA GLU A 14 -18.78 -26.85 -28.99
C GLU A 14 -17.92 -25.73 -28.42
N GLN A 15 -18.20 -24.48 -28.78
CA GLN A 15 -17.47 -23.31 -28.25
C GLN A 15 -17.63 -23.17 -26.73
N ASN A 16 -18.83 -23.38 -26.20
CA ASN A 16 -19.08 -23.31 -24.77
C ASN A 16 -18.38 -24.44 -24.03
N LEU A 17 -18.41 -25.67 -24.57
CA LEU A 17 -17.69 -26.80 -23.97
C LEU A 17 -16.18 -26.53 -23.88
N VAL A 18 -15.57 -25.97 -24.94
CA VAL A 18 -14.16 -25.58 -24.93
C VAL A 18 -13.89 -24.50 -23.88
N GLN A 19 -14.76 -23.47 -23.78
CA GLN A 19 -14.64 -22.45 -22.74
C GLN A 19 -14.77 -23.03 -21.33
N ASP A 20 -15.69 -23.97 -21.12
CA ASP A 20 -15.90 -24.62 -19.82
C ASP A 20 -14.65 -25.42 -19.41
N LEU A 21 -14.05 -26.15 -20.33
CA LEU A 21 -12.82 -26.89 -20.07
C LEU A 21 -11.63 -25.97 -19.75
N ILE A 22 -11.51 -24.84 -20.45
CA ILE A 22 -10.46 -23.85 -20.20
C ILE A 22 -10.65 -23.20 -18.83
N ASP A 23 -11.88 -22.80 -18.50
CA ASP A 23 -12.18 -22.18 -17.22
C ASP A 23 -11.90 -23.15 -16.06
N GLU A 24 -12.29 -24.42 -16.21
CA GLU A 24 -12.02 -25.45 -15.21
C GLU A 24 -10.51 -25.71 -15.07
N HIS A 25 -9.77 -25.75 -16.18
CA HIS A 25 -8.32 -25.91 -16.16
C HIS A 25 -7.63 -24.78 -15.39
N ILE A 26 -7.98 -23.51 -15.67
CA ILE A 26 -7.40 -22.35 -14.98
C ILE A 26 -7.82 -22.34 -13.50
N LYS A 27 -9.02 -22.80 -13.15
CA LYS A 27 -9.43 -22.90 -11.74
C LYS A 27 -8.68 -23.97 -10.95
N ILE A 28 -8.33 -25.09 -11.58
CA ILE A 28 -7.63 -26.19 -10.92
C ILE A 28 -6.13 -25.89 -10.77
N TYR A 29 -5.51 -25.34 -11.82
CA TYR A 29 -4.05 -25.21 -11.91
C TYR A 29 -3.54 -23.77 -11.88
N GLY A 30 -4.44 -22.79 -11.99
CA GLY A 30 -4.10 -21.39 -11.88
C GLY A 30 -3.91 -20.95 -10.43
N ILE A 31 -3.49 -19.70 -10.31
CA ILE A 31 -3.26 -18.99 -9.06
C ILE A 31 -4.23 -17.82 -8.98
N GLU A 32 -4.72 -17.55 -7.77
CA GLU A 32 -5.56 -16.38 -7.51
C GLU A 32 -4.68 -15.14 -7.37
N CYS A 33 -4.86 -14.18 -8.26
CA CYS A 33 -4.11 -12.92 -8.29
C CYS A 33 -5.07 -11.74 -8.22
N TYR A 34 -4.58 -10.61 -7.73
CA TYR A 34 -5.32 -9.35 -7.77
C TYR A 34 -4.94 -8.58 -9.03
N TYR A 35 -5.91 -8.33 -9.90
CA TYR A 35 -5.78 -7.40 -11.01
C TYR A 35 -6.16 -5.99 -10.55
N ILE A 36 -5.30 -5.02 -10.84
CA ILE A 36 -5.39 -3.64 -10.36
C ILE A 36 -5.36 -2.73 -11.60
N PRO A 37 -6.49 -2.13 -12.01
CA PRO A 37 -6.52 -1.25 -13.17
C PRO A 37 -5.81 0.07 -12.88
N ARG A 38 -5.06 0.56 -13.87
CA ARG A 38 -4.43 1.88 -13.84
C ARG A 38 -5.43 2.94 -14.23
N LYS A 39 -5.51 4.00 -13.42
CA LYS A 39 -6.20 5.23 -13.79
C LYS A 39 -5.20 6.33 -14.11
N ILE A 40 -5.26 6.82 -15.34
CA ILE A 40 -4.38 7.88 -15.83
C ILE A 40 -5.12 9.21 -15.77
N TYR A 41 -4.47 10.22 -15.20
CA TYR A 41 -4.94 11.61 -15.25
C TYR A 41 -4.06 12.38 -16.24
N GLU A 42 -4.64 12.70 -17.40
CA GLU A 42 -3.99 13.48 -18.47
C GLU A 42 -4.30 14.97 -18.32
N ASP A 43 -3.32 15.83 -18.59
CA ASP A 43 -3.58 17.26 -18.78
C ASP A 43 -4.33 17.50 -20.09
N LYS A 44 -5.39 18.33 -20.04
CA LYS A 44 -6.29 18.59 -21.16
C LYS A 44 -5.65 19.38 -22.29
N LEU A 45 -4.57 20.12 -22.01
CA LEU A 45 -3.92 20.98 -23.01
C LEU A 45 -2.81 20.25 -23.76
N TRP A 46 -1.97 19.50 -23.05
CA TRP A 46 -0.78 18.88 -23.62
C TRP A 46 -0.89 17.37 -23.79
N LYS A 47 -1.93 16.74 -23.20
CA LYS A 47 -2.10 15.27 -23.13
C LYS A 47 -0.91 14.54 -22.50
N ASP A 48 -0.11 15.26 -21.71
CA ASP A 48 0.93 14.65 -20.92
C ASP A 48 0.32 13.99 -19.69
N ILE A 49 0.89 12.83 -19.34
CA ILE A 49 0.48 12.05 -18.18
C ILE A 49 1.08 12.74 -16.94
N TYR A 50 0.23 13.23 -16.04
CA TYR A 50 0.69 13.94 -14.84
C TYR A 50 0.97 12.97 -13.68
N TYR A 51 0.10 11.99 -13.43
CA TYR A 51 0.33 10.90 -12.48
C TYR A 51 -0.59 9.70 -12.77
N SER A 52 -0.24 8.54 -12.19
CA SER A 52 -1.00 7.29 -12.26
C SER A 52 -1.51 6.91 -10.88
N GLU A 53 -2.77 6.49 -10.83
CA GLU A 53 -3.45 6.15 -9.59
C GLU A 53 -4.07 4.74 -9.67
N PHE A 54 -3.89 3.96 -8.60
CA PHE A 54 -4.40 2.59 -8.48
C PHE A 54 -5.38 2.51 -7.29
N LYS A 55 -6.69 2.48 -7.58
CA LYS A 55 -7.76 2.59 -6.56
C LYS A 55 -8.64 1.36 -6.39
N ASP A 56 -8.66 0.50 -7.40
CA ASP A 56 -9.54 -0.66 -7.44
C ASP A 56 -8.67 -1.92 -7.49
N SER A 57 -9.17 -3.02 -6.94
CA SER A 57 -8.54 -4.34 -7.10
C SER A 57 -9.59 -5.42 -7.27
N TYR A 58 -9.32 -6.37 -8.17
CA TYR A 58 -10.22 -7.47 -8.51
C TYR A 58 -9.50 -8.80 -8.39
N LEU A 59 -10.06 -9.72 -7.61
CA LEU A 59 -9.53 -11.08 -7.52
C LEU A 59 -9.91 -11.88 -8.77
N ILE A 60 -8.91 -12.45 -9.44
CA ILE A 60 -9.11 -13.28 -10.63
C ILE A 60 -8.07 -14.40 -10.69
N GLU A 61 -8.48 -15.58 -11.14
CA GLU A 61 -7.58 -16.68 -11.39
C GLU A 61 -6.82 -16.53 -12.72
N MET A 62 -5.50 -16.74 -12.67
CA MET A 62 -4.62 -16.72 -13.85
C MET A 62 -3.72 -17.95 -13.84
N TYR A 63 -3.48 -18.53 -15.02
CA TYR A 63 -2.53 -19.62 -15.19
C TYR A 63 -1.16 -19.06 -15.55
N LEU A 64 -0.12 -19.48 -14.82
CA LEU A 64 1.27 -19.12 -15.11
C LEU A 64 1.82 -20.11 -16.14
N GLU A 65 2.11 -19.63 -17.35
CA GLU A 65 2.59 -20.51 -18.43
C GLU A 65 4.05 -20.89 -18.27
N ASN A 66 4.86 -20.00 -17.68
CA ASN A 66 6.29 -20.24 -17.51
C ASN A 66 6.61 -20.68 -16.08
N PHE A 67 6.64 -21.99 -15.83
CA PHE A 67 7.14 -22.58 -14.57
C PHE A 67 8.55 -23.18 -14.70
N GLU A 68 9.08 -23.37 -15.91
CA GLU A 68 10.44 -23.87 -16.16
C GLU A 68 11.41 -22.69 -16.37
N GLY A 69 12.19 -22.40 -15.33
CA GLY A 69 12.95 -21.17 -15.19
C GLY A 69 14.09 -20.94 -16.19
N PHE A 70 14.60 -19.70 -16.17
CA PHE A 70 16.02 -19.35 -16.43
C PHE A 70 16.67 -19.97 -17.68
N GLY A 71 15.87 -20.34 -18.67
CA GLY A 71 16.25 -21.24 -19.75
C GLY A 71 16.11 -20.61 -21.12
N GLY A 72 16.97 -19.64 -21.43
CA GLY A 72 17.42 -19.47 -22.81
C GLY A 72 16.83 -18.31 -23.61
N LYS A 73 17.20 -17.08 -23.25
CA LYS A 73 17.63 -16.09 -24.24
C LYS A 73 18.66 -15.11 -23.67
N GLY A 74 19.90 -15.60 -23.57
CA GLY A 74 21.09 -14.78 -23.71
C GLY A 74 21.55 -14.03 -22.47
N ASP A 75 22.39 -14.70 -21.69
CA ASP A 75 23.53 -14.11 -20.96
C ASP A 75 24.57 -13.49 -21.95
N MET A 76 24.08 -12.70 -22.90
CA MET A 76 24.82 -12.04 -23.96
C MET A 76 24.37 -10.59 -24.02
N LEU A 77 24.77 -9.83 -22.99
CA LEU A 77 25.25 -8.43 -23.01
C LEU A 77 24.99 -7.71 -21.68
N SER A 78 25.55 -8.22 -20.57
CA SER A 78 25.68 -7.49 -19.30
C SER A 78 27.08 -6.88 -19.11
N LYS A 79 27.70 -6.37 -20.18
CA LYS A 79 28.98 -5.63 -20.11
C LYS A 79 28.84 -4.11 -20.20
N PHE A 80 27.61 -3.59 -20.17
CA PHE A 80 27.33 -2.15 -20.21
C PHE A 80 26.18 -1.69 -19.28
N GLY A 81 25.85 -2.45 -18.22
CA GLY A 81 24.91 -1.98 -17.19
C GLY A 81 23.43 -2.00 -17.59
N LEU A 82 22.96 -3.08 -18.22
CA LEU A 82 21.54 -3.27 -18.53
C LEU A 82 20.91 -4.31 -17.57
N LYS A 83 19.83 -3.87 -16.92
CA LYS A 83 19.00 -4.59 -15.95
C LYS A 83 18.41 -5.86 -16.59
N VAL A 84 18.49 -6.99 -15.88
CA VAL A 84 17.76 -8.21 -16.25
C VAL A 84 16.33 -8.03 -15.76
N THR A 85 15.35 -7.87 -16.66
CA THR A 85 13.94 -7.85 -16.29
C THR A 85 13.40 -9.28 -16.27
N ASP A 86 12.85 -9.68 -15.13
CA ASP A 86 12.12 -10.94 -15.01
C ASP A 86 10.75 -10.77 -15.68
N GLU A 87 10.57 -11.38 -16.86
CA GLU A 87 9.31 -11.41 -17.62
C GLU A 87 8.51 -12.69 -17.29
N ILE A 88 7.21 -12.55 -17.02
CA ILE A 88 6.29 -13.66 -16.82
C ILE A 88 5.17 -13.63 -17.86
N THR A 89 4.67 -14.82 -18.22
CA THR A 89 3.51 -14.97 -19.11
C THR A 89 2.34 -15.57 -18.35
N LEU A 90 1.22 -14.86 -18.33
CA LEU A 90 0.00 -15.24 -17.64
C LEU A 90 -1.14 -15.42 -18.63
N THR A 91 -1.95 -16.46 -18.43
CA THR A 91 -3.12 -16.74 -19.25
C THR A 91 -4.38 -16.65 -18.41
N VAL A 92 -5.33 -15.84 -18.87
CA VAL A 92 -6.61 -15.57 -18.20
C VAL A 92 -7.78 -15.89 -19.12
N SER A 93 -8.86 -16.44 -18.58
CA SER A 93 -10.07 -16.74 -19.37
C SER A 93 -10.85 -15.46 -19.70
N ARG A 94 -11.26 -15.33 -20.97
CA ARG A 94 -12.07 -14.19 -21.44
C ARG A 94 -13.45 -14.14 -20.81
N ARG A 95 -14.05 -15.31 -20.54
CA ARG A 95 -15.38 -15.38 -19.91
C ARG A 95 -15.31 -14.87 -18.47
N ARG A 96 -14.35 -15.39 -17.71
CA ARG A 96 -14.10 -14.96 -16.32
C ARG A 96 -13.75 -13.48 -16.24
N TRP A 97 -12.92 -12.99 -17.15
CA TRP A 97 -12.64 -11.56 -17.27
C TRP A 97 -13.91 -10.70 -17.41
N LYS A 98 -14.78 -11.11 -18.34
CA LYS A 98 -16.04 -10.41 -18.60
C LYS A 98 -16.97 -10.40 -17.38
N ASP A 99 -17.05 -11.52 -16.69
CA ASP A 99 -17.99 -11.69 -15.57
C ASP A 99 -17.52 -10.98 -14.29
N PHE A 100 -16.21 -10.85 -14.04
CA PHE A 100 -15.67 -10.35 -12.78
C PHE A 100 -15.02 -8.97 -12.86
N VAL A 101 -14.41 -8.64 -13.99
CA VAL A 101 -13.57 -7.44 -14.11
C VAL A 101 -14.19 -6.43 -15.08
N ASP A 102 -14.92 -6.87 -16.11
CA ASP A 102 -15.45 -5.96 -17.14
C ASP A 102 -16.75 -5.24 -16.75
N LEU A 103 -17.38 -5.65 -15.66
CA LEU A 103 -18.59 -5.02 -15.13
C LEU A 103 -18.31 -3.72 -14.36
N SER A 104 -17.06 -3.43 -14.02
CA SER A 104 -16.66 -2.27 -13.23
C SER A 104 -16.13 -1.13 -14.10
N THR A 105 -16.64 0.08 -13.85
CA THR A 105 -16.63 1.25 -14.75
C THR A 105 -15.30 2.02 -14.87
N ASN A 106 -14.16 1.46 -14.47
CA ASN A 106 -12.87 2.19 -14.39
C ASN A 106 -11.76 1.53 -15.24
N LYS A 107 -11.99 1.37 -16.55
CA LYS A 107 -10.95 0.89 -17.49
C LYS A 107 -10.72 1.87 -18.62
N ILE A 108 -9.47 1.97 -19.08
CA ILE A 108 -9.09 2.78 -20.25
C ILE A 108 -9.75 2.23 -21.52
N VAL A 109 -9.67 0.90 -21.73
CA VAL A 109 -10.40 0.18 -22.78
C VAL A 109 -11.33 -0.86 -22.14
N GLN A 110 -12.60 -0.86 -22.55
CA GLN A 110 -13.60 -1.84 -22.10
C GLN A 110 -13.41 -3.17 -22.84
N GLY A 111 -13.67 -4.29 -22.17
CA GLY A 111 -13.71 -5.63 -22.76
C GLY A 111 -12.43 -6.46 -22.62
N ARG A 112 -11.31 -5.89 -22.17
CA ARG A 112 -10.02 -6.58 -22.06
C ARG A 112 -9.12 -6.02 -20.95
N PRO A 113 -8.06 -6.74 -20.56
CA PRO A 113 -6.94 -6.17 -19.79
C PRO A 113 -6.25 -5.06 -20.59
N ASN A 114 -5.78 -4.01 -19.91
CA ASN A 114 -5.02 -2.94 -20.54
C ASN A 114 -3.52 -3.09 -20.24
N ASP A 115 -2.75 -2.55 -21.15
CA ASP A 115 -1.34 -2.23 -20.97
C ASP A 115 -1.16 -1.21 -19.84
N GLY A 116 -0.15 -1.44 -18.99
CA GLY A 116 0.15 -0.63 -17.82
C GLY A 116 -0.69 -0.93 -16.57
N ASP A 117 -1.64 -1.87 -16.63
CA ASP A 117 -2.34 -2.37 -15.45
C ASP A 117 -1.44 -3.32 -14.63
N LEU A 118 -1.73 -3.49 -13.34
CA LEU A 118 -0.90 -4.27 -12.43
C LEU A 118 -1.55 -5.60 -12.03
N ILE A 119 -0.70 -6.59 -11.76
CA ILE A 119 -1.08 -7.91 -11.24
C ILE A 119 -0.29 -8.15 -9.96
N PHE A 120 -1.00 -8.30 -8.86
CA PHE A 120 -0.41 -8.62 -7.56
C PHE A 120 -0.60 -10.09 -7.20
N PHE A 121 0.50 -10.72 -6.83
CA PHE A 121 0.56 -12.12 -6.41
C PHE A 121 0.54 -12.21 -4.89
N PRO A 122 -0.51 -12.80 -4.27
CA PRO A 122 -0.63 -12.81 -2.82
C PRO A 122 0.39 -13.71 -2.10
N LEU A 123 1.01 -14.66 -2.80
CA LEU A 123 1.94 -15.64 -2.22
C LEU A 123 3.35 -15.09 -2.00
N ASN A 124 3.90 -14.37 -2.99
CA ASN A 124 5.25 -13.78 -2.94
C ASN A 124 5.22 -12.26 -2.74
N GLN A 125 4.04 -11.65 -2.71
CA GLN A 125 3.85 -10.21 -2.62
C GLN A 125 4.51 -9.43 -3.76
N ASN A 126 4.71 -10.03 -4.93
CA ASN A 126 5.28 -9.32 -6.08
C ASN A 126 4.18 -8.67 -6.92
N VAL A 127 4.51 -7.51 -7.49
CA VAL A 127 3.66 -6.77 -8.43
C VAL A 127 4.29 -6.83 -9.82
N PHE A 128 3.49 -7.16 -10.82
CA PHE A 128 3.90 -7.19 -12.22
C PHE A 128 3.04 -6.23 -13.03
N GLU A 129 3.66 -5.50 -13.94
CA GLU A 129 3.00 -4.61 -14.89
C GLU A 129 2.75 -5.33 -16.21
N ILE A 130 1.52 -5.23 -16.72
CA ILE A 130 1.17 -5.77 -18.04
C ILE A 130 1.80 -4.90 -19.12
N LYS A 131 2.82 -5.41 -19.81
CA LYS A 131 3.44 -4.72 -20.94
C LYS A 131 2.68 -4.95 -22.23
N PHE A 132 2.18 -6.17 -22.42
CA PHE A 132 1.48 -6.52 -23.65
C PHE A 132 0.35 -7.51 -23.39
N VAL A 133 -0.78 -7.26 -24.06
CA VAL A 133 -1.96 -8.14 -24.03
C VAL A 133 -2.11 -8.73 -25.42
N GLU A 134 -1.70 -9.99 -25.55
CA GLU A 134 -1.85 -10.75 -26.78
C GLU A 134 -3.32 -11.08 -26.99
N ASN A 135 -3.84 -10.69 -28.15
CA ASN A 135 -5.23 -10.89 -28.52
C ASN A 135 -5.42 -11.62 -29.85
N GLN A 136 -4.34 -12.13 -30.47
CA GLN A 136 -4.38 -12.74 -31.81
C GLN A 136 -3.82 -14.17 -31.89
N SER A 137 -3.16 -14.72 -30.86
CA SER A 137 -2.53 -16.06 -30.85
C SER A 137 -2.96 -16.90 -29.61
N PRO A 138 -3.03 -18.27 -29.66
CA PRO A 138 -2.33 -19.16 -30.61
C PRO A 138 -3.19 -20.05 -31.51
N PHE A 139 -4.50 -20.19 -31.31
CA PHE A 139 -5.31 -21.06 -32.17
C PHE A 139 -6.78 -20.62 -32.13
N TYR A 140 -7.32 -20.12 -33.25
CA TYR A 140 -8.75 -19.85 -33.45
C TYR A 140 -9.54 -21.16 -33.55
N GLN A 141 -9.53 -21.95 -32.47
CA GLN A 141 -10.30 -23.18 -32.41
C GLN A 141 -11.79 -22.81 -32.48
N LEU A 142 -12.51 -23.39 -33.45
CA LEU A 142 -13.93 -23.13 -33.63
C LEU A 142 -14.27 -21.64 -33.87
N ASN A 143 -13.35 -20.88 -34.50
CA ASN A 143 -13.50 -19.45 -34.84
C ASN A 143 -13.67 -18.50 -33.63
N LYS A 144 -13.17 -18.86 -32.45
CA LYS A 144 -13.26 -18.02 -31.26
C LYS A 144 -11.96 -18.05 -30.47
N LEU A 145 -11.68 -16.93 -29.80
CA LEU A 145 -10.60 -16.81 -28.82
C LEU A 145 -11.21 -16.96 -27.43
N TYR A 146 -10.61 -17.81 -26.60
CA TYR A 146 -11.14 -18.18 -25.28
C TYR A 146 -10.32 -17.59 -24.12
N VAL A 147 -9.07 -17.17 -24.40
CA VAL A 147 -8.13 -16.66 -23.41
C VAL A 147 -7.54 -15.30 -23.82
N TYR A 148 -7.02 -14.57 -22.85
CA TYR A 148 -6.04 -13.50 -23.04
C TYR A 148 -4.71 -13.99 -22.50
N THR A 149 -3.64 -13.74 -23.25
CA THR A 149 -2.27 -14.00 -22.79
C THR A 149 -1.61 -12.65 -22.50
N LEU A 150 -1.08 -12.52 -21.29
CA LEU A 150 -0.51 -11.29 -20.74
C LEU A 150 0.98 -11.52 -20.58
N THR A 151 1.77 -10.67 -21.22
CA THR A 151 3.20 -10.55 -20.94
C THR A 151 3.37 -9.47 -19.90
N CYS A 152 3.95 -9.83 -18.76
CA CYS A 152 4.12 -8.94 -17.64
C CYS A 152 5.58 -8.90 -17.20
N GLU A 153 6.05 -7.73 -16.80
CA GLU A 153 7.38 -7.54 -16.22
C GLU A 153 7.23 -7.10 -14.77
N MET A 154 8.25 -7.31 -13.93
CA MET A 154 8.25 -6.81 -12.56
C MET A 154 7.99 -5.29 -12.57
N PHE A 155 7.01 -4.84 -11.79
CA PHE A 155 6.68 -3.42 -11.73
C PHE A 155 7.78 -2.67 -11.00
N GLU A 156 8.25 -1.58 -11.60
CA GLU A 156 9.17 -0.65 -10.95
C GLU A 156 8.37 0.43 -10.25
N TYR A 157 8.52 0.47 -8.92
CA TYR A 157 7.91 1.51 -8.10
C TYR A 157 8.50 2.88 -8.47
N GLY A 158 7.63 3.87 -8.60
CA GLY A 158 7.96 5.28 -8.84
C GLY A 158 6.94 6.16 -8.10
N ASP A 159 6.61 7.35 -8.60
CA ASP A 159 5.63 8.26 -7.95
C ASP A 159 4.15 7.82 -8.08
N SER A 160 3.88 6.52 -8.12
CA SER A 160 2.53 5.97 -8.31
C SER A 160 1.80 5.81 -6.98
N ILE A 161 0.55 6.28 -6.88
CA ILE A 161 -0.20 6.20 -5.62
C ILE A 161 -1.08 4.95 -5.61
N PHE A 162 -0.89 4.11 -4.58
CA PHE A 162 -1.72 2.93 -4.29
C PHE A 162 -2.73 3.24 -3.16
N ASP A 163 -4.02 3.14 -3.47
CA ASP A 163 -5.12 3.28 -2.50
C ASP A 163 -6.27 2.34 -2.89
N THR A 164 -5.94 1.05 -3.01
CA THR A 164 -6.83 -0.02 -3.47
C THR A 164 -7.80 -0.51 -2.40
N GLY A 165 -7.65 -0.06 -1.16
CA GLY A 165 -8.41 -0.52 0.01
C GLY A 165 -7.94 -1.86 0.55
N ASN A 166 -6.96 -2.51 -0.11
CA ASN A 166 -6.32 -3.72 0.37
C ASN A 166 -4.95 -3.39 0.95
N SER A 167 -4.82 -3.49 2.28
CA SER A 167 -3.57 -3.19 2.99
C SER A 167 -2.35 -3.98 2.50
N LYS A 168 -2.53 -5.17 1.89
CA LYS A 168 -1.40 -5.91 1.31
C LYS A 168 -0.86 -5.28 0.03
N ILE A 169 -1.72 -4.62 -0.74
CA ILE A 169 -1.38 -3.94 -1.99
C ILE A 169 -0.90 -2.52 -1.69
N ASP A 170 -1.61 -1.81 -0.83
CA ASP A 170 -1.28 -0.42 -0.47
C ASP A 170 0.01 -0.31 0.36
N ASN A 171 0.51 -1.44 0.88
CA ASN A 171 1.79 -1.51 1.60
C ASN A 171 2.98 -1.94 0.73
N LEU A 172 2.81 -2.18 -0.57
CA LEU A 172 3.89 -2.65 -1.45
C LEU A 172 4.88 -1.57 -1.87
N ASP A 173 4.37 -0.36 -2.03
CA ASP A 173 5.13 0.85 -2.38
C ASP A 173 6.03 1.35 -1.26
N LYS A 174 6.11 0.58 -0.18
CA LYS A 174 6.64 1.05 1.07
C LYS A 174 8.03 0.52 1.22
N GLU A 175 8.98 1.35 0.78
CA GLU A 175 10.37 1.29 1.20
C GLU A 175 10.44 0.74 2.63
N SER A 176 11.10 -0.40 2.79
CA SER A 176 11.51 -0.91 4.10
C SER A 176 12.66 -0.05 4.62
N GLY A 177 12.47 1.26 4.62
CA GLY A 177 13.31 2.23 5.29
C GLY A 177 12.86 2.28 6.74
N ASP A 178 13.80 2.01 7.65
CA ASP A 178 13.63 2.31 9.06
C ASP A 178 13.77 3.83 9.24
N TYR A 179 12.67 4.51 9.53
CA TYR A 179 12.65 5.95 9.78
C TYR A 179 12.53 6.22 11.28
N PRO A 180 13.61 6.63 11.97
CA PRO A 180 13.54 7.00 13.37
C PRO A 180 12.85 8.36 13.54
N ILE A 181 11.84 8.42 14.41
CA ILE A 181 11.14 9.65 14.80
C ILE A 181 11.43 9.91 16.28
N ILE A 182 11.96 11.08 16.59
CA ILE A 182 12.28 11.50 17.96
C ILE A 182 11.11 12.25 18.57
N LEU A 183 10.72 11.85 19.78
CA LEU A 183 9.52 12.35 20.44
C LEU A 183 9.83 13.25 21.64
N ASN A 184 8.94 14.23 21.82
CA ASN A 184 9.00 15.23 22.87
C ASN A 184 8.75 14.58 24.24
N VAL A 185 9.26 15.21 25.28
CA VAL A 185 8.97 14.82 26.66
C VAL A 185 7.49 15.07 26.98
N GLY A 186 6.86 14.15 27.70
CA GLY A 186 5.47 14.29 28.17
C GLY A 186 4.41 13.56 27.33
N GLY A 187 4.81 12.60 26.49
CA GLY A 187 3.86 11.66 25.89
C GLY A 187 3.31 10.64 26.89
N ILE A 188 2.28 9.91 26.45
CA ILE A 188 1.54 8.92 27.24
C ILE A 188 1.69 7.57 26.55
N GLY A 189 1.93 6.50 27.33
CA GLY A 189 2.00 5.13 26.82
C GLY A 189 3.29 4.78 26.08
N ASN A 190 3.46 3.50 25.77
CA ASN A 190 4.58 2.98 24.98
C ASN A 190 4.06 2.35 23.70
N PHE A 191 4.74 2.61 22.58
CA PHE A 191 4.38 1.98 21.31
C PHE A 191 4.68 0.48 21.33
N THR A 192 3.83 -0.30 20.67
CA THR A 192 4.02 -1.74 20.50
C THR A 192 4.50 -2.04 19.09
N PRO A 193 5.62 -2.77 18.91
CA PRO A 193 6.09 -3.19 17.59
C PRO A 193 4.98 -3.86 16.74
N GLY A 194 4.92 -3.51 15.46
CA GLY A 194 3.90 -3.95 14.51
C GLY A 194 2.58 -3.18 14.54
N GLU A 195 2.38 -2.24 15.47
CA GLU A 195 1.16 -1.42 15.49
C GLU A 195 1.19 -0.28 14.47
N LYS A 196 0.01 0.14 14.01
CA LYS A 196 -0.12 1.36 13.22
C LYS A 196 -0.09 2.61 14.09
N ILE A 197 0.57 3.65 13.59
CA ILE A 197 0.51 4.99 14.13
C ILE A 197 -0.15 5.95 13.15
N PHE A 198 -0.83 6.95 13.71
CA PHE A 198 -1.50 8.01 12.96
C PHE A 198 -0.99 9.36 13.41
N GLY A 199 -0.60 10.20 12.46
CA GLY A 199 -0.44 11.63 12.64
C GLY A 199 -1.78 12.32 12.82
N SER A 200 -1.75 13.59 13.22
CA SER A 200 -2.93 14.41 13.45
C SER A 200 -2.82 15.82 12.87
N LYS A 201 -1.89 16.07 11.92
CA LYS A 201 -1.63 17.39 11.32
C LYS A 201 -2.86 18.00 10.65
N PHE A 202 -3.65 17.18 9.94
CA PHE A 202 -4.85 17.60 9.23
C PHE A 202 -6.15 17.18 9.93
N THR A 203 -6.06 16.40 11.02
CA THR A 203 -7.20 16.13 11.90
C THR A 203 -7.76 17.44 12.48
N ALA A 204 -9.08 17.63 12.37
CA ALA A 204 -9.77 18.76 13.00
C ALA A 204 -9.76 18.63 14.53
N THR A 205 -9.73 19.76 15.23
CA THR A 205 -9.79 19.82 16.70
C THR A 205 -10.90 20.77 17.15
N ALA A 206 -11.54 20.46 18.27
CA ALA A 206 -12.61 21.28 18.84
C ALA A 206 -12.61 21.21 20.36
N SER A 207 -13.15 22.27 20.97
CA SER A 207 -13.32 22.39 22.42
C SER A 207 -14.77 22.68 22.75
N GLY A 208 -15.31 21.98 23.74
CA GLY A 208 -16.63 22.26 24.31
C GLY A 208 -16.56 23.28 25.43
N ALA A 209 -17.68 23.96 25.68
CA ALA A 209 -17.89 24.74 26.90
C ALA A 209 -19.06 24.16 27.69
N LEU A 210 -19.01 24.23 29.02
CA LEU A 210 -20.15 23.87 29.86
C LEU A 210 -21.00 25.08 30.19
N VAL A 211 -22.32 24.90 30.15
CA VAL A 211 -23.30 25.85 30.64
C VAL A 211 -24.20 25.12 31.63
N SER A 212 -24.10 25.49 32.91
CA SER A 212 -24.86 24.84 34.00
C SER A 212 -24.73 23.30 34.01
N ASN A 213 -23.51 22.79 33.85
CA ASN A 213 -23.16 21.36 33.75
C ASN A 213 -23.67 20.62 32.51
N TYR A 214 -24.25 21.32 31.52
CA TYR A 214 -24.58 20.75 30.22
C TYR A 214 -23.55 21.14 29.17
N LEU A 215 -23.33 20.28 28.16
CA LEU A 215 -22.51 20.61 27.01
C LEU A 215 -23.17 21.73 26.21
N GLY A 216 -22.56 22.91 26.23
CA GLY A 216 -22.98 24.07 25.46
C GLY A 216 -22.41 24.05 24.04
N THR A 217 -22.16 25.23 23.50
CA THR A 217 -21.61 25.37 22.14
C THR A 217 -20.23 24.73 22.04
N ILE A 218 -20.03 23.94 20.98
CA ILE A 218 -18.74 23.36 20.61
C ILE A 218 -18.07 24.31 19.62
N THR A 219 -16.85 24.75 19.94
CA THR A 219 -16.04 25.62 19.08
C THR A 219 -14.97 24.79 18.38
N VAL A 220 -14.95 24.85 17.05
CA VAL A 220 -13.91 24.24 16.23
C VAL A 220 -12.63 25.09 16.39
N THR A 221 -11.59 24.49 16.94
CA THR A 221 -10.28 25.13 17.17
C THR A 221 -9.39 25.02 15.94
N SER A 222 -9.43 23.87 15.26
CA SER A 222 -8.84 23.65 13.93
C SER A 222 -9.85 22.95 13.05
N SER A 223 -10.09 23.49 11.85
CA SER A 223 -11.06 22.93 10.91
C SER A 223 -10.54 21.70 10.15
N GLY A 224 -9.25 21.37 10.31
CA GLY A 224 -8.59 20.29 9.58
C GLY A 224 -8.64 20.49 8.06
N ALA A 225 -8.29 19.44 7.32
CA ALA A 225 -8.38 19.42 5.85
C ALA A 225 -8.48 17.99 5.32
N GLY A 226 -9.11 17.81 4.16
CA GLY A 226 -9.14 16.51 3.45
C GLY A 226 -10.40 15.67 3.69
N TYR A 227 -11.40 16.20 4.40
CA TYR A 227 -12.64 15.47 4.67
C TYR A 227 -13.57 15.47 3.45
N VAL A 228 -13.77 14.30 2.83
CA VAL A 228 -14.75 14.11 1.74
C VAL A 228 -16.15 13.80 2.33
N THR A 229 -16.18 13.04 3.41
CA THR A 229 -17.37 12.75 4.21
C THR A 229 -17.26 13.40 5.59
N PRO A 230 -18.38 13.77 6.24
CA PRO A 230 -18.34 14.28 7.60
C PRO A 230 -17.64 13.29 8.56
N PRO A 231 -16.58 13.68 9.29
CA PRO A 231 -15.93 12.81 10.25
C PRO A 231 -16.83 12.51 11.46
N VAL A 232 -16.59 11.37 12.09
CA VAL A 232 -17.25 10.99 13.35
C VAL A 232 -16.77 11.92 14.47
N VAL A 233 -17.71 12.44 15.26
CA VAL A 233 -17.42 13.22 16.46
C VAL A 233 -17.80 12.38 17.67
N SER A 234 -16.86 12.16 18.58
CA SER A 234 -17.07 11.39 19.81
C SER A 234 -16.85 12.28 21.02
N VAL A 235 -17.73 12.18 22.01
CA VAL A 235 -17.64 12.93 23.27
C VAL A 235 -17.27 11.98 24.40
N TYR A 236 -16.29 12.39 25.20
CA TYR A 236 -15.79 11.65 26.35
C TYR A 236 -15.92 12.49 27.62
N ASP A 237 -16.13 11.85 28.75
CA ASP A 237 -16.08 12.53 30.04
C ASP A 237 -14.65 12.94 30.44
N VAL A 238 -14.53 13.61 31.58
CA VAL A 238 -13.24 14.05 32.12
C VAL A 238 -12.32 12.90 32.55
N GLN A 239 -12.85 11.68 32.66
CA GLN A 239 -12.11 10.46 32.99
C GLN A 239 -11.72 9.66 31.73
N GLY A 240 -12.14 10.12 30.53
CA GLY A 240 -11.88 9.44 29.26
C GLY A 240 -12.88 8.34 28.90
N ASN A 241 -14.01 8.22 29.62
CA ASN A 241 -15.06 7.27 29.25
C ASN A 241 -15.89 7.83 28.10
N PHE A 242 -16.21 6.97 27.14
CA PHE A 242 -17.09 7.31 26.02
C PHE A 242 -18.50 7.63 26.52
N ILE A 243 -19.06 8.74 26.04
CA ILE A 243 -20.43 9.17 26.39
C ILE A 243 -21.36 8.91 25.21
N ASP A 244 -21.15 9.62 24.10
CA ASP A 244 -22.04 9.53 22.94
C ASP A 244 -21.37 10.17 21.70
N TYR A 245 -22.01 9.99 20.55
CA TYR A 245 -21.62 10.62 19.29
C TYR A 245 -22.28 11.99 19.10
N GLY A 246 -21.48 12.93 18.59
CA GLY A 246 -21.96 14.16 18.00
C GLY A 246 -22.09 14.06 16.48
N SER A 247 -22.40 15.18 15.85
CA SER A 247 -22.37 15.30 14.39
C SER A 247 -21.56 16.52 13.97
N CYS A 248 -21.04 16.50 12.75
CA CYS A 248 -20.39 17.67 12.18
C CYS A 248 -20.86 17.95 10.75
N THR A 249 -20.68 19.19 10.33
CA THR A 249 -20.88 19.58 8.92
C THR A 249 -19.54 19.94 8.31
N ILE A 250 -19.35 19.58 7.05
CA ILE A 250 -18.14 19.91 6.29
C ILE A 250 -18.46 20.90 5.17
N SER A 251 -17.48 21.72 4.82
CA SER A 251 -17.56 22.64 3.68
C SER A 251 -16.16 22.83 3.10
N GLY A 252 -16.01 22.59 1.79
CA GLY A 252 -14.71 22.72 1.11
C GLY A 252 -13.61 21.79 1.67
N GLY A 253 -13.98 20.60 2.14
CA GLY A 253 -13.02 19.63 2.69
C GLY A 253 -12.59 19.88 4.14
N LYS A 254 -13.26 20.79 4.85
CA LYS A 254 -12.94 21.18 6.23
C LYS A 254 -14.17 21.09 7.14
N VAL A 255 -13.97 20.83 8.43
CA VAL A 255 -15.02 20.83 9.44
C VAL A 255 -15.48 22.27 9.69
N LYS A 256 -16.77 22.54 9.46
CA LYS A 256 -17.38 23.87 9.57
C LYS A 256 -18.07 24.07 10.92
N SER A 257 -18.87 23.10 11.35
CA SER A 257 -19.58 23.17 12.63
C SER A 257 -19.70 21.79 13.23
N ILE A 258 -19.80 21.74 14.57
CA ILE A 258 -20.00 20.52 15.33
C ILE A 258 -21.21 20.73 16.23
N THR A 259 -22.07 19.73 16.26
CA THR A 259 -23.23 19.65 17.13
C THR A 259 -23.01 18.49 18.11
N GLY A 260 -23.24 18.73 19.39
CA GLY A 260 -23.14 17.71 20.42
C GLY A 260 -24.19 16.59 20.25
N PRO A 261 -24.18 15.60 21.15
CA PRO A 261 -25.17 14.53 21.14
C PRO A 261 -26.60 15.05 21.25
N THR A 262 -27.55 14.35 20.62
CA THR A 262 -28.99 14.69 20.69
C THR A 262 -29.57 14.45 22.08
N ALA A 263 -29.03 13.44 22.79
CA ALA A 263 -29.38 13.17 24.18
C ALA A 263 -28.71 14.19 25.12
N ILE A 264 -29.40 14.52 26.21
CA ILE A 264 -28.94 15.50 27.18
C ILE A 264 -28.15 14.78 28.27
N TYR A 265 -26.91 15.19 28.47
CA TYR A 265 -26.00 14.67 29.48
C TYR A 265 -25.52 15.78 30.41
N THR A 266 -25.27 15.42 31.67
CA THR A 266 -24.62 16.30 32.65
C THR A 266 -23.16 15.89 32.84
N PHE A 267 -22.28 16.88 32.94
CA PHE A 267 -20.84 16.68 33.04
C PHE A 267 -20.30 17.30 34.33
N SER A 268 -19.38 16.59 34.98
CA SER A 268 -18.66 17.06 36.18
C SER A 268 -17.50 18.03 35.87
N GLY A 269 -17.13 18.16 34.59
CA GLY A 269 -16.14 19.08 34.05
C GLY A 269 -16.17 19.05 32.52
N VAL A 270 -15.39 19.92 31.86
CA VAL A 270 -15.48 20.08 30.40
C VAL A 270 -15.14 18.76 29.69
N PRO A 271 -16.07 18.18 28.91
CA PRO A 271 -15.82 16.92 28.22
C PRO A 271 -14.81 17.08 27.08
N SER A 272 -14.10 16.00 26.77
CA SER A 272 -13.19 15.94 25.63
C SER A 272 -13.96 15.61 24.35
N ILE A 273 -13.65 16.33 23.27
CA ILE A 273 -14.28 16.15 21.97
C ILE A 273 -13.21 15.66 21.00
N VAL A 274 -13.38 14.44 20.51
CA VAL A 274 -12.45 13.81 19.57
C VAL A 274 -13.13 13.70 18.22
N ILE A 275 -12.45 14.20 17.19
CA ILE A 275 -12.90 14.14 15.79
C ILE A 275 -12.10 13.04 15.09
N GLY A 276 -12.75 12.31 14.19
CA GLY A 276 -12.10 11.29 13.37
C GLY A 276 -10.92 11.83 12.57
N ALA A 277 -9.93 10.95 12.35
CA ALA A 277 -8.74 11.25 11.58
C ALA A 277 -9.08 11.73 10.16
N SER A 278 -8.24 12.60 9.61
CA SER A 278 -8.34 13.01 8.22
C SER A 278 -7.74 11.96 7.29
N PRO A 279 -8.33 11.73 6.10
CA PRO A 279 -7.69 10.93 5.04
C PRO A 279 -6.31 11.46 4.58
N LYS A 280 -5.97 12.71 4.92
CA LYS A 280 -4.68 13.32 4.61
C LYS A 280 -3.63 13.17 5.72
N ASP A 281 -4.01 12.64 6.88
CA ASP A 281 -3.07 12.48 7.98
C ASP A 281 -2.01 11.42 7.65
N SER A 282 -0.82 11.65 8.19
CA SER A 282 0.31 10.74 8.01
C SER A 282 0.07 9.44 8.75
N THR A 283 0.51 8.31 8.20
CA THR A 283 0.34 6.99 8.83
C THR A 283 1.61 6.17 8.70
N ALA A 284 1.96 5.36 9.70
CA ALA A 284 3.11 4.46 9.61
C ALA A 284 2.90 3.21 10.48
N THR A 285 3.82 2.25 10.42
CA THR A 285 3.84 1.07 11.29
C THR A 285 5.07 1.10 12.16
N VAL A 286 4.94 0.81 13.45
CA VAL A 286 6.06 0.77 14.39
C VAL A 286 6.91 -0.45 14.09
N ALA A 287 8.19 -0.25 13.76
CA ALA A 287 9.18 -1.33 13.73
C ALA A 287 9.71 -1.57 15.14
N THR A 288 10.25 -0.52 15.77
CA THR A 288 10.80 -0.57 17.13
C THR A 288 10.45 0.67 17.94
N TRP A 289 10.39 0.51 19.25
CA TRP A 289 10.18 1.60 20.19
C TRP A 289 11.27 1.58 21.27
N ASP A 290 12.02 2.67 21.37
CA ASP A 290 12.97 2.91 22.44
C ASP A 290 12.42 3.96 23.41
N PRO A 291 11.95 3.56 24.60
CA PRO A 291 11.38 4.48 25.58
C PRO A 291 12.42 5.38 26.26
N ASP A 292 13.68 4.95 26.33
CA ASP A 292 14.74 5.70 27.01
C ASP A 292 15.19 6.88 26.14
N ASN A 293 15.35 6.63 24.84
CA ASN A 293 15.69 7.64 23.86
C ASN A 293 14.47 8.38 23.28
N ARG A 294 13.25 7.89 23.56
CA ARG A 294 11.97 8.38 23.01
C ARG A 294 11.97 8.38 21.48
N THR A 295 12.54 7.33 20.91
CA THR A 295 12.66 7.17 19.47
C THR A 295 11.76 6.03 19.02
N VAL A 296 10.81 6.34 18.14
CA VAL A 296 10.01 5.33 17.46
C VAL A 296 10.56 5.16 16.05
N THR A 297 11.05 3.97 15.74
CA THR A 297 11.42 3.64 14.37
C THR A 297 10.19 3.13 13.67
N VAL A 298 9.84 3.79 12.58
CA VAL A 298 8.66 3.45 11.79
C VAL A 298 9.09 2.96 10.43
N VAL A 299 8.33 2.00 9.94
CA VAL A 299 8.37 1.55 8.56
C VAL A 299 7.04 1.92 7.92
N TYR A 300 7.00 1.85 6.60
CA TYR A 300 5.72 1.95 5.89
C TYR A 300 5.00 3.29 6.07
N ALA A 301 5.76 4.37 6.24
CA ALA A 301 5.27 5.72 6.40
C ALA A 301 4.58 6.23 5.12
N LYS A 302 3.43 6.88 5.29
CA LYS A 302 2.65 7.55 4.25
C LYS A 302 2.38 8.97 4.72
N GLY A 303 2.81 9.95 3.93
CA GLY A 303 2.71 11.38 4.27
C GLY A 303 3.80 11.85 5.23
N ASP A 304 3.95 13.16 5.33
CA ASP A 304 5.04 13.77 6.09
C ASP A 304 4.61 13.97 7.55
N PHE A 305 5.31 13.31 8.47
CA PHE A 305 5.21 13.59 9.89
C PHE A 305 5.85 14.95 10.16
N ALA A 306 5.10 15.90 10.71
CA ALA A 306 5.60 17.25 10.92
C ALA A 306 6.07 17.48 12.36
N ASP A 307 7.03 18.39 12.53
CA ASP A 307 7.45 18.84 13.85
C ASP A 307 6.28 19.36 14.70
N GLY A 308 6.25 18.92 15.96
CA GLY A 308 5.19 19.25 16.91
C GLY A 308 3.86 18.54 16.67
N GLU A 309 3.72 17.74 15.61
CA GLU A 309 2.55 16.90 15.36
C GLU A 309 2.40 15.83 16.45
N LEU A 310 1.15 15.51 16.80
CA LEU A 310 0.83 14.44 17.73
C LEU A 310 0.67 13.14 16.94
N ILE A 311 1.49 12.13 17.26
CA ILE A 311 1.34 10.77 16.76
C ILE A 311 0.61 9.90 17.79
N LYS A 312 -0.27 9.02 17.30
CA LYS A 312 -1.08 8.13 18.14
C LYS A 312 -0.99 6.68 17.68
N GLY A 313 -0.74 5.77 18.62
CA GLY A 313 -0.77 4.32 18.39
C GLY A 313 -2.20 3.78 18.33
N GLU A 314 -2.47 2.91 17.36
CA GLU A 314 -3.78 2.30 17.17
C GLU A 314 -4.15 1.37 18.32
N THR A 315 -3.21 0.54 18.75
CA THR A 315 -3.45 -0.55 19.71
C THR A 315 -3.05 -0.12 21.10
N SER A 316 -1.86 0.47 21.25
CA SER A 316 -1.31 0.92 22.52
C SER A 316 -2.03 2.16 23.08
N LYS A 317 -2.76 2.90 22.24
CA LYS A 317 -3.33 4.22 22.54
C LYS A 317 -2.28 5.23 23.01
N SER A 318 -1.00 4.95 22.72
CA SER A 318 0.10 5.84 23.04
C SER A 318 -0.05 7.14 22.26
N ALA A 319 0.34 8.25 22.86
CA ALA A 319 0.21 9.57 22.27
C ALA A 319 1.45 10.41 22.61
N TRP A 320 2.19 10.79 21.57
CA TRP A 320 3.47 11.49 21.71
C TRP A 320 3.57 12.61 20.67
N LYS A 321 4.20 13.72 21.03
CA LYS A 321 4.47 14.81 20.08
C LYS A 321 5.84 14.63 19.44
N ILE A 322 5.98 14.95 18.16
CA ILE A 322 7.26 14.91 17.45
C ILE A 322 8.12 16.11 17.85
N THR A 323 9.41 15.91 18.12
CA THR A 323 10.36 16.99 18.46
C THR A 323 10.97 17.60 17.21
N GLU A 324 11.54 16.74 16.36
CA GLU A 324 12.28 17.05 15.16
C GLU A 324 12.22 15.78 14.29
N THR A 325 11.70 15.89 13.07
CA THR A 325 12.07 14.94 12.03
C THR A 325 13.46 15.33 11.57
N ASP A 326 14.43 14.41 11.62
CA ASP A 326 15.67 14.62 10.88
C ASP A 326 15.23 14.78 9.41
N ASP A 327 15.29 16.01 8.90
CA ASP A 327 15.05 16.32 7.50
C ASP A 327 16.19 15.64 6.72
N ILE A 328 16.09 14.32 6.53
CA ILE A 328 16.77 13.67 5.42
C ILE A 328 16.04 14.18 4.18
N ASP A 329 16.61 15.26 3.68
CA ASP A 329 16.58 15.71 2.31
C ASP A 329 16.31 14.55 1.32
N THR A 330 15.03 14.30 1.04
CA THR A 330 14.62 13.47 -0.10
C THR A 330 14.73 14.22 -1.43
N SER A 331 15.27 15.45 -1.43
CA SER A 331 15.56 16.22 -2.64
C SER A 331 16.98 16.03 -3.17
N GLY A 332 17.75 15.07 -2.63
CA GLY A 332 19.11 14.77 -3.06
C GLY A 332 19.40 13.30 -3.35
N GLY A 333 18.92 12.78 -4.49
CA GLY A 333 19.54 11.64 -5.19
C GLY A 333 19.31 10.23 -4.59
N THR A 334 18.55 9.43 -5.32
CA THR A 334 18.17 8.03 -5.08
C THR A 334 19.33 7.01 -5.13
N ASP A 335 20.58 7.38 -4.84
CA ASP A 335 21.76 6.55 -5.16
C ASP A 335 22.45 5.91 -3.94
N TRP A 336 21.92 6.07 -2.71
CA TRP A 336 22.61 5.59 -1.49
C TRP A 336 21.83 4.62 -0.60
N SER A 337 20.55 4.35 -0.87
CA SER A 337 19.76 3.37 -0.12
C SER A 337 20.16 1.92 -0.41
N GLU A 338 20.82 1.64 -1.55
CA GLU A 338 21.30 0.29 -1.90
C GLU A 338 22.50 -0.19 -1.07
N ASN A 339 23.25 0.72 -0.44
CA ASN A 339 24.44 0.33 0.33
C ASN A 339 24.10 -0.38 1.64
N ARG A 340 22.92 -0.18 2.24
CA ARG A 340 22.58 -0.85 3.50
C ARG A 340 22.37 -2.34 3.32
N GLN A 341 21.76 -2.77 2.21
CA GLN A 341 21.62 -4.20 1.91
C GLN A 341 22.98 -4.88 1.69
N ILE A 342 23.95 -4.14 1.14
CA ILE A 342 25.34 -4.60 0.99
C ILE A 342 26.07 -4.65 2.35
N GLU A 343 25.85 -3.67 3.23
CA GLU A 343 26.40 -3.63 4.59
C GLU A 343 25.83 -4.74 5.48
N ASP A 344 24.50 -4.97 5.47
CA ASP A 344 23.83 -6.02 6.25
C ASP A 344 24.21 -7.42 5.73
N ALA A 345 24.35 -7.59 4.41
CA ALA A 345 24.89 -8.81 3.84
C ALA A 345 26.38 -9.00 4.18
N GLY A 346 27.15 -7.91 4.26
CA GLY A 346 28.56 -7.90 4.67
C GLY A 346 28.76 -8.36 6.11
N ASN A 347 27.89 -7.94 7.02
CA ASN A 347 27.90 -8.36 8.43
C ASN A 347 27.61 -9.86 8.61
N LEU A 348 26.91 -10.50 7.66
CA LEU A 348 26.67 -11.94 7.67
C LEU A 348 27.83 -12.75 7.04
N LEU A 349 28.68 -12.10 6.26
CA LEU A 349 29.78 -12.71 5.50
C LEU A 349 31.11 -12.74 6.26
N ILE A 350 31.37 -11.76 7.14
CA ILE A 350 32.62 -11.70 7.92
C ILE A 350 32.32 -11.59 9.42
N ASP A 351 32.45 -12.71 10.11
CA ASP A 351 32.35 -12.81 11.57
C ASP A 351 33.71 -12.42 12.21
N PHE A 352 33.77 -11.22 12.80
CA PHE A 352 34.94 -10.76 13.57
C PHE A 352 34.86 -11.11 15.06
N SER A 353 33.91 -11.96 15.49
CA SER A 353 33.81 -12.42 16.87
C SER A 353 34.85 -13.48 17.24
N GLU A 354 35.54 -14.06 16.25
CA GLU A 354 36.63 -14.99 16.49
C GLU A 354 37.91 -14.26 16.92
N SER A 355 38.38 -14.59 18.12
CA SER A 355 39.65 -14.11 18.66
C SER A 355 40.81 -14.61 17.78
N ASN A 356 41.70 -13.68 17.40
CA ASN A 356 42.87 -13.93 16.56
C ASN A 356 43.57 -15.27 16.89
N PRO A 357 43.54 -16.26 15.97
CA PRO A 357 44.14 -17.57 16.20
C PRO A 357 45.68 -17.56 16.14
N PHE A 358 46.30 -16.43 15.77
CA PHE A 358 47.76 -16.29 15.72
C PHE A 358 48.40 -15.82 17.03
N GLY A 359 47.63 -15.71 18.12
CA GLY A 359 48.16 -15.64 19.47
C GLY A 359 48.81 -14.31 19.87
N ASN A 360 48.68 -13.98 21.16
CA ASN A 360 49.21 -12.79 21.83
C ASN A 360 50.75 -12.81 22.02
N PHE A 361 51.50 -13.50 21.16
CA PHE A 361 52.94 -13.73 21.33
C PHE A 361 53.83 -12.65 20.69
N GLY A 362 53.25 -11.61 20.08
CA GLY A 362 54.00 -10.48 19.52
C GLY A 362 54.37 -9.38 20.52
N ASP A 363 53.83 -9.42 21.75
CA ASP A 363 53.98 -8.34 22.75
C ASP A 363 54.86 -8.71 23.95
N MET A 364 55.60 -9.82 23.87
CA MET A 364 56.56 -10.21 24.92
C MET A 364 57.96 -10.48 24.35
N GLU A 365 58.75 -9.40 24.23
CA GLU A 365 60.22 -9.26 24.36
C GLU A 365 60.60 -7.98 23.59
N GLU A 366 60.87 -6.84 24.23
CA GLU A 366 62.19 -6.51 24.78
C GLU A 366 62.08 -5.75 26.12
N LEU A 367 62.36 -6.45 27.21
CA LEU A 367 62.84 -5.84 28.46
C LEU A 367 64.19 -6.48 28.77
N PHE A 368 65.26 -5.94 28.19
CA PHE A 368 66.61 -6.01 28.74
C PHE A 368 67.40 -4.74 28.42
#